data_AF-A0A5S3YYP8-F1
#
_entry.id   AF-A0A5S3YYP8-F1
#
_cell.length_a   1.000
_cell.length_b   1.000
_cell.length_c   1.000
_cell.angle_alpha   90.00
_cell.angle_beta   90.00
_cell.angle_gamma   90.00
#
_symmetry.space_group_name_H-M   'P 1'
#
loop_
_entity.id
_entity.type
_entity.pdbx_description
1 polymer ?
#
loop_
_entity_poly.entity_id
_entity_poly.type
_entity_poly.pdbx_seq_one_letter_code
_entity_poly.pdbx_strand_id
1 'polypeptide(L)'
;DCQPIIVTDASFKTPWFRSVLAQGWDCVGRTRLPNFYSVDDENWQCITHVYRKATLHAQTFIGYITRSNPLKYQLVVDKQKAKGRKALNRS
;
A
#
# COMPACT_ATOMS: atom_id res chain seq x y z
N ASP A 1 -27.45 5.30 5.71
CA ASP A 1 -26.07 4.94 6.07
C ASP A 1 -25.09 5.32 4.98
N CYS A 2 -23.92 5.81 5.36
CA CYS A 2 -22.85 6.22 4.45
C CYS A 2 -21.60 5.39 4.74
N GLN A 3 -20.94 4.87 3.70
CA GLN A 3 -19.69 4.12 3.77
C GLN A 3 -18.61 4.90 3.00
N PRO A 4 -17.96 5.89 3.64
CA PRO A 4 -16.95 6.70 2.99
C PRO A 4 -15.69 5.88 2.65
N ILE A 5 -14.97 6.36 1.64
CA ILE A 5 -13.62 5.91 1.30
C ILE A 5 -12.63 7.01 1.72
N ILE A 6 -11.79 6.73 2.72
CA ILE A 6 -10.79 7.69 3.22
C ILE A 6 -9.52 7.59 2.37
N VAL A 7 -9.14 8.68 1.70
CA VAL A 7 -7.87 8.77 0.97
C VAL A 7 -6.85 9.54 1.80
N THR A 8 -5.67 8.96 2.03
CA THR A 8 -4.61 9.57 2.85
C THR A 8 -3.23 9.51 2.19
N ASP A 9 -2.52 10.65 2.17
CA ASP A 9 -1.10 10.72 1.78
C ASP A 9 -0.15 10.43 2.97
N ALA A 10 -0.70 10.38 4.19
CA ALA A 10 0.06 10.05 5.39
C ALA A 10 0.43 8.55 5.40
N SER A 11 1.66 8.25 5.83
CA SER A 11 2.17 6.87 5.93
C SER A 11 1.72 6.20 7.23
N PHE A 12 0.39 6.17 7.44
CA PHE A 12 -0.20 5.50 8.59
C PHE A 12 0.19 4.02 8.62
N LYS A 13 0.24 3.44 9.82
CA LYS A 13 0.54 2.02 10.03
C LYS A 13 -0.74 1.19 10.09
N THR A 14 -0.60 -0.12 9.98
CA THR A 14 -1.70 -1.10 9.99
C THR A 14 -2.79 -0.87 11.05
N PRO A 15 -2.49 -0.45 12.31
CA PRO A 15 -3.55 -0.19 13.30
C PRO A 15 -4.59 0.83 12.83
N TRP A 16 -4.17 1.89 12.13
CA TRP A 16 -5.09 2.91 11.64
C TRP A 16 -6.05 2.35 10.57
N PHE A 17 -5.53 1.57 9.62
CA PHE A 17 -6.35 0.90 8.61
C PHE A 17 -7.39 -0.03 9.25
N ARG A 18 -7.01 -0.77 10.30
CA ARG A 18 -7.93 -1.62 11.05
C ARG A 18 -9.03 -0.81 11.73
N SER A 19 -8.70 0.34 12.32
CA SER A 19 -9.70 1.23 12.94
C SER A 19 -10.69 1.82 11.93
N VAL A 20 -10.26 2.10 10.69
CA VAL A 20 -11.15 2.54 9.61
C VAL A 20 -12.08 1.39 9.19
N LEU A 21 -11.53 0.19 8.94
CA LEU A 21 -12.31 -0.98 8.58
C LEU A 21 -13.32 -1.38 9.67
N ALA A 22 -12.96 -1.23 10.95
CA ALA A 22 -13.85 -1.51 12.08
C ALA A 22 -15.07 -0.57 12.14
N GLN A 23 -15.01 0.61 11.51
CA GLN A 23 -16.15 1.51 11.36
C GLN A 23 -17.04 1.15 10.17
N GLY A 24 -16.69 0.12 9.40
CA GLY A 24 -17.38 -0.26 8.16
C GLY A 24 -17.06 0.66 6.99
N TRP A 25 -15.90 1.33 7.04
CA TRP A 25 -15.43 2.25 6.00
C TRP A 25 -14.24 1.67 5.25
N ASP A 26 -13.99 2.20 4.05
CA ASP A 26 -12.83 1.84 3.24
C ASP A 26 -11.75 2.91 3.29
N CYS A 27 -10.52 2.54 2.93
CA CYS A 27 -9.43 3.51 2.85
C CYS A 27 -8.39 3.20 1.76
N VAL A 28 -7.76 4.26 1.27
CA VAL A 28 -6.65 4.22 0.33
C VAL A 28 -5.50 4.99 0.93
N GLY A 29 -4.38 4.30 1.15
CA GLY A 29 -3.16 4.88 1.70
C GLY A 29 -1.94 4.48 0.89
N ARG A 30 -0.86 5.26 1.02
CA ARG A 30 0.41 4.96 0.38
C ARG A 30 1.29 4.09 1.26
N THR A 31 1.75 2.95 0.73
CA THR A 31 2.76 2.12 1.39
C THR A 31 4.17 2.52 0.96
N ARG A 32 5.02 2.93 1.91
CA ARG A 32 6.44 3.26 1.69
C ARG A 32 7.38 2.39 2.53
N LEU A 33 8.67 2.46 2.25
CA LEU A 33 9.71 1.83 3.07
C LEU A 33 9.68 2.34 4.53
N PRO A 34 10.12 1.53 5.51
CA PRO A 34 10.35 0.09 5.43
C PRO A 34 9.04 -0.67 5.67
N ASN A 35 8.47 -1.26 4.63
CA ASN A 35 7.30 -2.13 4.74
C ASN A 35 7.53 -3.43 3.97
N PHE A 36 6.89 -4.48 4.45
CA PHE A 36 6.90 -5.81 3.84
C PHE A 36 5.48 -6.19 3.47
N TYR A 37 5.36 -6.97 2.41
CA TYR A 37 4.12 -7.56 1.95
C TYR A 37 4.30 -9.06 1.71
N SER A 38 3.21 -9.81 1.79
CA SER A 38 3.15 -11.20 1.36
C SER A 38 1.92 -11.42 0.49
N VAL A 39 1.95 -12.37 -0.44
CA VAL A 39 0.77 -12.79 -1.22
C VAL A 39 0.08 -14.02 -0.61
N ASP A 40 0.81 -14.79 0.18
CA ASP A 40 0.39 -16.07 0.78
C ASP A 40 0.44 -16.05 2.31
N ASP A 41 0.75 -14.90 2.93
CA ASP A 41 0.98 -14.71 4.37
C ASP A 41 2.25 -15.39 4.95
N GLU A 42 3.00 -16.11 4.10
CA GLU A 42 4.18 -16.88 4.50
C GLU A 42 5.48 -16.23 3.98
N ASN A 43 5.48 -15.86 2.70
CA ASN A 43 6.66 -15.37 1.97
C ASN A 43 6.70 -13.83 1.95
N TRP A 44 7.24 -13.26 3.03
CA TRP A 44 7.36 -11.82 3.19
C TRP A 44 8.48 -11.20 2.35
N GLN A 45 8.14 -10.22 1.52
CA GLN A 45 9.05 -9.51 0.63
C GLN A 45 9.05 -8.01 0.91
N CYS A 46 10.18 -7.35 0.64
CA CYS A 46 10.26 -5.90 0.77
C CYS A 46 9.37 -5.22 -0.28
N ILE A 47 8.66 -4.16 0.10
CA ILE A 47 7.77 -3.42 -0.81
C ILE A 47 8.49 -2.87 -2.05
N THR A 48 9.82 -2.70 -2.00
CA THR A 48 10.63 -2.30 -3.17
C THR A 48 10.56 -3.29 -4.33
N HIS A 49 10.29 -4.57 -4.07
CA HIS A 49 10.09 -5.55 -5.13
C HIS A 49 8.84 -5.25 -5.95
N VAL A 50 7.79 -4.69 -5.34
CA VAL A 50 6.58 -4.26 -6.03
C VAL A 50 6.88 -3.09 -6.96
N TYR A 51 7.73 -2.14 -6.53
CA TYR A 51 8.09 -0.97 -7.34
C TYR A 51 8.76 -1.35 -8.67
N ARG A 52 9.52 -2.45 -8.70
CA ARG A 52 10.15 -2.96 -9.93
C ARG A 52 9.14 -3.50 -10.93
N LYS A 53 7.99 -3.99 -10.45
CA LYS A 53 6.90 -4.51 -11.28
C LYS A 53 5.95 -3.42 -11.78
N ALA A 54 6.15 -2.17 -11.34
CA ALA A 54 5.29 -1.05 -11.70
C ALA A 54 5.38 -0.72 -13.19
N THR A 55 4.26 -0.78 -13.88
CA THR A 55 4.12 -0.37 -15.29
C THR A 55 3.24 0.88 -15.39
N LEU A 56 3.13 1.44 -16.61
CA LEU A 56 2.24 2.59 -16.87
C LEU A 56 0.76 2.27 -16.71
N HIS A 57 0.41 0.98 -16.61
CA HIS A 57 -0.93 0.51 -16.33
C HIS A 57 -1.00 0.02 -14.90
N ALA A 58 -1.94 0.54 -14.13
CA ALA A 58 -2.15 0.13 -12.76
C ALA A 58 -2.44 -1.39 -12.70
N GLN A 59 -1.72 -2.09 -11.82
CA GLN A 59 -1.95 -3.50 -11.52
C GLN A 59 -2.42 -3.62 -10.07
N THR A 60 -3.35 -4.54 -9.85
CA THR A 60 -3.94 -4.82 -8.54
C THR A 60 -3.69 -6.27 -8.16
N PHE A 61 -3.42 -6.52 -6.89
CA PHE A 61 -3.36 -7.86 -6.31
C PHE A 61 -3.78 -7.82 -4.85
N ILE A 62 -4.28 -8.95 -4.35
CA ILE A 62 -4.57 -9.11 -2.93
C ILE A 62 -3.31 -9.60 -2.23
N GLY A 63 -2.99 -9.02 -1.08
CA GLY A 63 -1.87 -9.46 -0.26
C GLY A 63 -2.03 -9.04 1.18
N TYR A 64 -1.05 -9.40 1.99
CA TYR A 64 -0.97 -9.09 3.40
C TYR A 64 0.08 -8.00 3.61
N ILE A 65 -0.24 -7.02 4.45
CA ILE A 65 0.71 -5.99 4.90
C ILE A 65 1.03 -6.18 6.38
N THR A 66 2.31 -5.98 6.75
CA THR A 66 2.88 -6.12 8.11
C THR A 66 2.99 -7.55 8.64
N ARG A 67 4.22 -8.00 8.94
CA ARG A 67 4.51 -9.38 9.37
C ARG A 67 3.98 -9.78 10.75
N SER A 68 3.98 -8.86 11.72
CA SER A 68 3.62 -9.20 13.11
C SER A 68 2.11 -9.32 13.35
N ASN A 69 1.30 -8.64 12.54
CA ASN A 69 -0.15 -8.69 12.58
C ASN A 69 -0.69 -8.48 11.16
N PRO A 70 -0.65 -9.51 10.32
CA PRO A 70 -0.96 -9.43 8.90
C PRO A 70 -2.36 -8.87 8.65
N LEU A 71 -2.42 -7.82 7.82
CA LEU A 71 -3.68 -7.28 7.34
C LEU A 71 -3.82 -7.61 5.86
N LYS A 72 -4.81 -8.45 5.52
CA LYS A 72 -5.18 -8.71 4.14
C LYS A 72 -5.80 -7.46 3.52
N TYR A 73 -5.26 -7.00 2.41
CA TYR A 73 -5.71 -5.80 1.72
C TYR A 73 -5.43 -5.86 0.22
N GLN A 74 -6.11 -5.01 -0.55
CA GLN A 74 -5.81 -4.82 -1.95
C GLN A 74 -4.60 -3.88 -2.10
N LEU A 75 -3.58 -4.36 -2.79
CA LEU A 75 -2.38 -3.60 -3.14
C LEU A 75 -2.47 -3.18 -4.60
N VAL A 76 -2.24 -1.89 -4.86
CA VAL A 76 -2.22 -1.33 -6.21
C VAL A 76 -0.84 -0.79 -6.50
N VAL A 77 -0.29 -1.18 -7.64
CA VAL A 77 0.99 -0.67 -8.14
C VAL A 77 0.76 0.09 -9.44
N ASP A 78 1.21 1.34 -9.46
CA ASP A 78 1.11 2.23 -10.61
C ASP A 78 2.41 3.02 -10.78
N LYS A 79 2.89 3.13 -12.03
CA LYS A 79 4.05 3.95 -12.38
C LYS A 79 3.59 5.19 -13.14
N GLN A 80 3.61 6.33 -12.47
CA GLN A 80 3.35 7.61 -13.12
C GLN A 80 4.41 7.94 -14.19
N LYS A 81 3.99 8.65 -15.23
CA LYS A 81 4.89 9.21 -16.26
C LYS A 81 6.01 10.02 -15.60
N ALA A 82 7.23 9.86 -16.10
CA ALA A 82 8.38 10.59 -15.59
C ALA A 82 8.16 12.11 -15.77
N LYS A 83 8.21 12.86 -14.68
CA LYS A 83 8.05 14.33 -14.68
C LYS A 83 9.38 15.08 -14.81
N GLY A 84 10.46 14.41 -15.21
CA GLY A 84 11.79 15.03 -15.36
C GLY A 84 12.39 15.61 -14.08
N ARG A 85 11.97 15.13 -12.90
CA ARG A 85 12.45 15.65 -11.60
C ARG A 85 13.94 15.39 -11.44
N LYS A 86 14.73 16.47 -11.28
CA LYS A 86 16.18 16.41 -11.01
C LYS A 86 16.49 16.11 -9.54
N ALA A 87 15.66 16.62 -8.63
CA ALA A 87 15.72 16.28 -7.21
C ALA A 87 14.78 15.11 -6.92
N LEU A 88 15.36 13.98 -6.51
CA LEU A 88 14.60 12.83 -6.02
C LEU A 88 14.64 12.87 -4.48
N ASN A 89 13.47 12.77 -3.86
CA ASN A 89 13.38 12.53 -2.42
C ASN A 89 13.83 11.08 -2.16
N ARG A 90 15.12 10.91 -1.88
CA ARG A 90 15.74 9.67 -1.41
C ARG A 90 15.69 9.70 0.12
N SER A 91 14.61 9.19 0.69
CA SER A 91 14.42 8.96 2.13
C SER A 91 14.29 7.48 2.39
#